data_AF-A0A2T2UZF6-F1
#
_entry.id   AF-A0A2T2UZF6-F1
#
_cell.length_a   1.000
_cell.length_b   1.000
_cell.length_c   1.000
_cell.angle_alpha   90.00
_cell.angle_beta   90.00
_cell.angle_gamma   90.00
#
_symmetry.space_group_name_H-M   'P 1'
#
loop_
_entity.id
_entity.type
_entity.pdbx_description
1 polymer ?
#
loop_
_entity_poly.entity_id
_entity_poly.type
_entity_poly.pdbx_seq_one_letter_code
_entity_poly.pdbx_strand_id
1 'polypeptide(L)'
;MKRSPASSDPGASDANDMPGLPSVARALSQCVREALEHGEPTDVPGLGTFRVEHRASQVEEPADGEHSLSPPCDEVVFEPARE
;
A
#
# COMPACT_ATOMS: atom_id res chain seq x y z
N MET A 1 20.28 53.75 -20.32
CA MET A 1 20.75 53.22 -19.02
C MET A 1 19.84 53.69 -17.89
N LYS A 2 18.90 52.84 -17.44
CA LYS A 2 18.35 52.87 -16.07
C LYS A 2 18.09 51.41 -15.68
N ARG A 3 18.61 51.04 -14.50
CA ARG A 3 18.71 49.69 -13.96
C ARG A 3 17.36 49.22 -13.41
N SER A 4 17.21 47.90 -13.34
CA SER A 4 16.09 47.11 -12.83
C SER A 4 15.61 47.52 -11.42
N PRO A 5 14.52 46.92 -10.93
CA PRO A 5 14.74 45.68 -10.20
C PRO A 5 13.88 44.52 -10.69
N ALA A 6 14.50 43.34 -10.68
CA ALA A 6 13.83 42.07 -10.76
C ALA A 6 12.87 41.97 -9.58
N SER A 7 11.57 41.80 -9.86
CA SER A 7 10.61 41.32 -8.87
C SER A 7 10.83 39.82 -8.73
N SER A 8 11.81 39.45 -7.93
CA SER A 8 11.81 38.14 -7.29
C SER A 8 10.62 38.13 -6.37
N ASP A 9 9.61 37.34 -6.71
CA ASP A 9 8.55 36.95 -5.79
C ASP A 9 8.84 35.50 -5.35
N PRO A 10 9.71 35.26 -4.35
CA PRO A 10 9.83 33.95 -3.71
C PRO A 10 8.87 33.96 -2.54
N GLY A 11 7.58 33.74 -2.82
CA GLY A 11 6.54 34.09 -1.86
C GLY A 11 5.28 33.23 -1.87
N ALA A 12 5.27 32.08 -2.54
CA ALA A 12 4.23 31.07 -2.30
C ALA A 12 4.74 30.07 -1.25
N SER A 13 4.94 30.61 -0.05
CA SER A 13 5.07 29.91 1.22
C SER A 13 3.93 28.90 1.39
N ASP A 14 4.24 27.61 1.37
CA ASP A 14 3.71 26.56 2.25
C ASP A 14 2.25 26.66 2.70
N ALA A 15 1.33 26.98 1.79
CA ALA A 15 -0.10 27.06 2.09
C ALA A 15 -0.83 25.74 1.80
N ASN A 16 -0.12 24.60 1.79
CA ASN A 16 -0.74 23.30 1.54
C ASN A 16 -0.02 22.13 2.23
N ASP A 17 0.44 22.33 3.46
CA ASP A 17 0.97 21.27 4.34
C ASP A 17 -0.10 20.28 4.84
N MET A 18 -1.33 20.37 4.33
CA MET A 18 -2.27 19.27 4.44
C MET A 18 -1.94 18.26 3.34
N PRO A 19 -1.49 17.03 3.68
CA PRO A 19 -1.35 16.00 2.68
C PRO A 19 -2.71 15.81 2.02
N GLY A 20 -2.79 16.09 0.72
CA GLY A 20 -3.99 15.79 -0.05
C GLY A 20 -4.34 14.31 0.10
N LEU A 21 -5.62 13.97 -0.07
CA LEU A 21 -6.12 12.59 0.05
C LEU A 21 -5.22 11.53 -0.63
N PRO A 22 -4.65 11.76 -1.84
CA PRO A 22 -3.73 10.80 -2.46
C PRO A 22 -2.46 10.54 -1.65
N SER A 23 -1.93 11.56 -0.97
CA SER A 23 -0.74 11.42 -0.13
C SER A 23 -1.06 10.64 1.15
N VAL A 24 -2.23 10.85 1.74
CA VAL A 24 -2.68 10.09 2.93
C VAL A 24 -2.90 8.63 2.56
N ALA A 25 -3.58 8.35 1.46
CA ALA A 25 -3.81 6.98 0.99
C ALA A 25 -2.50 6.23 0.71
N ARG A 26 -1.51 6.92 0.12
CA ARG A 26 -0.17 6.37 -0.10
C ARG A 26 0.59 6.10 1.20
N ALA A 27 0.51 7.01 2.17
CA ALA A 27 1.14 6.82 3.47
C ALA A 27 0.51 5.63 4.20
N LEU A 28 -0.82 5.53 4.20
CA LEU A 28 -1.54 4.40 4.78
C LEU A 28 -1.14 3.07 4.15
N SER A 29 -1.12 2.98 2.81
CA SER A 29 -0.74 1.74 2.13
C SER A 29 0.71 1.34 2.38
N GLN A 30 1.60 2.32 2.57
CA GLN A 30 2.98 2.06 2.97
C GLN A 30 3.07 1.48 4.38
N CYS A 31 2.37 2.06 5.37
CA CYS A 31 2.36 1.54 6.74
C CYS A 31 1.81 0.10 6.79
N VAL A 32 0.71 -0.17 6.08
CA VAL A 32 0.13 -1.52 6.00
C VAL A 32 1.13 -2.50 5.38
N ARG A 33 1.79 -2.11 4.27
CA ARG A 33 2.80 -2.96 3.64
C ARG A 33 3.94 -3.29 4.60
N GLU A 34 4.51 -2.28 5.26
CA GLU A 34 5.63 -2.46 6.18
C GLU A 34 5.24 -3.39 7.34
N ALA A 35 4.04 -3.25 7.92
CA ALA A 35 3.58 -4.17 8.96
C ALA A 35 3.46 -5.62 8.46
N LEU A 36 2.89 -5.82 7.27
CA LEU A 36 2.76 -7.17 6.69
C LEU A 36 4.11 -7.80 6.32
N GLU A 37 5.09 -7.02 5.89
CA GLU A 37 6.47 -7.49 5.66
C GLU A 37 7.13 -8.03 6.95
N HIS A 38 6.71 -7.54 8.12
CA HIS A 38 7.16 -8.04 9.42
C HIS A 38 6.28 -9.19 9.96
N GLY A 39 5.27 -9.64 9.21
CA GLY A 39 4.32 -10.66 9.65
C GLY A 39 3.29 -10.14 10.67
N GLU A 40 3.14 -8.82 10.79
CA GLU A 40 2.22 -8.19 11.73
C GLU A 40 0.86 -7.92 11.04
N PRO A 41 -0.25 -8.52 11.51
CA PRO A 41 -1.57 -8.22 10.98
C PRO A 41 -1.95 -6.78 11.33
N THR A 42 -2.57 -6.07 10.38
CA THR A 42 -2.95 -4.66 10.52
C THR A 42 -4.46 -4.50 10.46
N ASP A 43 -5.05 -4.01 11.54
CA ASP A 43 -6.46 -3.63 11.59
C ASP A 43 -6.63 -2.15 11.19
N VAL A 44 -7.50 -1.89 10.22
CA VAL A 44 -7.88 -0.54 9.80
C VAL A 44 -9.35 -0.32 10.17
N PRO A 45 -9.63 0.49 11.21
CA PRO A 45 -10.99 0.71 11.69
C PRO A 45 -11.93 1.18 10.58
N GLY A 46 -13.09 0.52 10.46
CA GLY A 46 -14.10 0.82 9.45
C GLY A 46 -13.77 0.34 8.03
N LEU A 47 -12.59 -0.26 7.82
CA LEU A 47 -12.20 -0.87 6.54
C LEU A 47 -12.11 -2.39 6.67
N GLY A 48 -11.31 -2.88 7.62
CA GLY A 48 -11.06 -4.30 7.81
C GLY A 48 -9.63 -4.61 8.23
N THR A 49 -9.30 -5.89 8.26
CA THR A 49 -8.01 -6.40 8.71
C THR A 49 -7.22 -6.98 7.55
N PHE A 50 -5.94 -6.62 7.46
CA PHE A 50 -4.97 -7.22 6.55
C PHE A 50 -4.07 -8.18 7.32
N ARG A 51 -3.77 -9.35 6.75
CA ARG A 51 -2.80 -10.30 7.31
C ARG A 51 -2.07 -11.06 6.21
N VAL A 52 -0.93 -11.64 6.56
CA VAL A 52 -0.24 -12.62 5.70
C VAL A 52 -0.66 -14.02 6.13
N GLU A 53 -1.10 -14.83 5.17
CA GLU A 53 -1.33 -16.26 5.34
C GLU A 53 -0.27 -17.05 4.57
N HIS A 54 0.39 -17.98 5.28
CA HIS A 54 1.34 -18.89 4.65
C HIS A 54 0.59 -20.03 3.96
N ARG A 55 0.73 -20.14 2.64
CA ARG A 55 0.21 -21.25 1.85
C ARG A 55 1.31 -22.29 1.65
N ALA A 56 1.02 -23.53 2.02
CA ALA A 56 1.85 -24.67 1.67
C ALA A 56 1.77 -24.96 0.17
N SER A 57 2.74 -25.72 -0.35
CA SER A 57 2.75 -26.15 -1.74
C SER A 57 1.45 -26.87 -2.09
N GLN A 58 0.89 -26.57 -3.26
CA GLN A 58 -0.32 -27.22 -3.76
C GLN A 58 -0.01 -28.01 -5.03
N VAL A 59 -0.56 -29.22 -5.13
CA VAL A 59 -0.58 -29.98 -6.39
C VAL A 59 -1.81 -29.54 -7.14
N GLU A 60 -1.62 -28.92 -8.29
CA GLU A 60 -2.70 -28.60 -9.21
C GLU A 60 -2.78 -29.70 -10.27
N GLU A 61 -3.98 -30.22 -10.49
CA GLU A 61 -4.31 -31.11 -11.59
C GLU A 61 -5.12 -30.30 -12.64
N PRO A 62 -4.45 -29.49 -13.48
CA PRO A 62 -5.13 -28.83 -14.58
C PRO A 62 -5.67 -29.87 -15.57
N ALA A 63 -6.77 -29.49 -16.24
CA ALA A 63 -7.55 -30.36 -17.11
C ALA A 63 -6.76 -31.03 -18.25
N ASP A 64 -5.58 -30.49 -18.59
CA ASP A 64 -4.72 -30.98 -19.67
C ASP A 64 -3.78 -32.12 -19.24
N GLY A 65 -3.87 -32.60 -18.00
CA GLY A 65 -3.19 -33.81 -17.51
C GLY A 65 -1.73 -33.64 -17.10
N GLU A 66 -1.18 -32.43 -17.17
CA GLU A 66 0.12 -32.11 -16.57
C GLU A 66 -0.06 -31.71 -15.10
N HIS A 67 0.52 -32.47 -14.17
CA HIS A 67 0.55 -32.08 -12.77
C HIS A 67 1.48 -30.86 -12.59
N SER A 68 0.95 -29.77 -12.04
CA SER A 68 1.74 -28.59 -11.67
C SER A 68 1.89 -28.52 -10.15
N LEU A 69 3.07 -28.12 -9.70
CA LEU A 69 3.34 -27.87 -8.29
C LEU A 69 3.43 -26.36 -8.07
N SER A 70 2.45 -25.81 -7.38
CA SER A 70 2.49 -24.44 -6.88
C SER A 70 3.38 -24.42 -5.63
N PRO A 71 4.49 -23.65 -5.61
CA PRO A 71 5.39 -23.57 -4.47
C PRO A 71 4.70 -22.94 -3.26
N PRO A 72 5.24 -23.11 -2.04
CA PRO A 72 4.70 -22.42 -0.88
C PRO A 72 4.91 -20.91 -1.05
N CYS A 73 3.89 -20.13 -0.70
CA CYS A 73 3.91 -18.68 -0.86
C CYS A 73 3.17 -18.00 0.29
N ASP A 74 3.55 -16.76 0.54
CA ASP A 74 2.85 -15.89 1.47
C ASP A 74 1.81 -15.07 0.70
N GLU A 75 0.55 -15.15 1.12
CA GLU A 75 -0.57 -14.43 0.51
C GLU A 75 -1.06 -13.34 1.46
N VAL A 76 -1.27 -12.13 0.93
CA VAL A 76 -1.96 -11.08 1.66
C VAL A 76 -3.46 -11.33 1.60
N VAL A 77 -4.07 -11.55 2.75
CA VAL A 77 -5.52 -11.73 2.91
C VAL A 77 -6.11 -10.48 3.54
N PHE A 78 -7.25 -10.05 3.00
CA PHE A 78 -8.03 -8.94 3.52
C PHE A 78 -9.41 -9.42 3.97
N GLU A 79 -9.74 -9.12 5.23
CA GLU A 79 -11.06 -9.38 5.81
C GLU A 79 -11.78 -8.06 6.04
N PRO A 80 -12.88 -7.77 5.32
CA PRO A 80 -13.59 -6.51 5.48
C PRO A 80 -14.24 -6.41 6.86
N ALA A 81 -14.29 -5.20 7.40
CA ALA A 81 -15.03 -4.91 8.63
C ALA A 81 -16.51 -5.26 8.44
N ARG A 82 -17.12 -5.87 9.47
CA ARG A 82 -18.57 -6.13 9.48
C ARG A 82 -19.30 -4.81 9.76
N GLU A 83 -20.36 -4.54 9.00
CA GLU A 83 -21.27 -3.40 9.20
C GLU A 83 -21.97 -3.45 10.57
#